data_AF-A0A9K3Q3U0-F1
#
_entry.id   AF-A0A9K3Q3U0-F1
#
_cell.length_a   1.000
_cell.length_b   1.000
_cell.length_c   1.000
_cell.angle_alpha   90.00
_cell.angle_beta   90.00
_cell.angle_gamma   90.00
#
_symmetry.space_group_name_H-M   'P 1'
#
loop_
_entity.id
_entity.type
_entity.pdbx_description
1 polymer ?
#
loop_
_entity_poly.entity_id
_entity_poly.type
_entity_poly.pdbx_seq_one_letter_code
_entity_poly.pdbx_strand_id
1 'polypeptide(L)'
;MGFSTLSQFPRVGKTLATALLCRNGPYSKTVIVTQPLQQQQHQSLTQRRMVHVEKHIESLGITLPPAAAPRANYNIVCQASGNMLYVSGHLPFQADGTLMTGRIDGKERDIDYGYQAARWAGLNIVATLQEQLGDLDRIEKIVKVFGIVQSSDDFKSQHLVMDGCSDVLMEIFGKEVGYHARSAIGTSTLPLDISVEVEAVVQLKQE
;
A
#
# COMPACT_ATOMS: atom_id res chain seq x y z
N MET A 1 -55.85 12.07 16.11
CA MET A 1 -56.58 10.82 16.39
C MET A 1 -56.21 9.89 15.24
N GLY A 2 -55.22 9.01 15.35
CA GLY A 2 -55.14 7.88 16.25
C GLY A 2 -55.35 6.61 15.41
N PHE A 3 -54.26 5.96 14.99
CA PHE A 3 -54.32 4.59 14.48
C PHE A 3 -53.32 3.76 15.25
N SER A 4 -53.85 2.96 16.16
CA SER A 4 -53.18 1.90 16.87
C SER A 4 -53.52 0.55 16.24
N THR A 5 -52.51 -0.33 16.15
CA THR A 5 -52.55 -1.81 16.27
C THR A 5 -53.39 -2.61 15.26
N LEU A 6 -53.06 -3.82 14.81
CA LEU A 6 -51.94 -4.76 14.91
C LEU A 6 -52.36 -5.87 13.91
N SER A 7 -51.46 -6.38 13.07
CA SER A 7 -51.58 -7.78 12.62
C SER A 7 -50.20 -8.38 12.45
N GLN A 8 -49.80 -9.14 13.47
CA GLN A 8 -48.63 -10.01 13.46
C GLN A 8 -48.82 -11.09 12.38
N PHE A 9 -47.95 -11.10 11.38
CA PHE A 9 -47.71 -12.30 10.58
C PHE A 9 -46.60 -13.13 11.25
N PRO A 10 -46.76 -14.44 11.44
CA PRO A 10 -45.70 -15.28 11.97
C PRO A 10 -44.53 -15.30 10.96
N ARG A 11 -43.31 -15.03 11.46
CA ARG A 11 -42.08 -15.24 10.69
C ARG A 11 -41.89 -16.74 10.46
N VAL A 12 -42.16 -17.20 9.25
CA VAL A 12 -41.56 -18.41 8.71
C VAL A 12 -40.38 -17.96 7.85
N GLY A 13 -39.27 -18.70 7.90
CA GLY A 13 -37.91 -18.31 7.51
C GLY A 13 -37.73 -17.49 6.22
N LYS A 14 -36.63 -16.72 6.20
CA LYS A 14 -36.08 -15.83 5.15
C LYS A 14 -36.49 -16.18 3.70
N THR A 15 -37.73 -15.92 3.32
CA THR A 15 -38.22 -16.17 1.96
C THR A 15 -39.13 -15.02 1.57
N LEU A 16 -38.72 -14.25 0.57
CA LEU A 16 -39.57 -13.27 -0.11
C LEU A 16 -40.33 -14.02 -1.20
N ALA A 17 -41.60 -14.31 -0.97
CA ALA A 17 -42.49 -14.83 -1.99
C ALA A 17 -43.06 -13.64 -2.81
N THR A 18 -42.67 -13.52 -4.07
CA THR A 18 -43.32 -12.59 -5.00
C THR A 18 -44.32 -13.37 -5.85
N ALA A 19 -45.61 -13.12 -5.68
CA ALA A 19 -46.66 -13.75 -6.48
C ALA A 19 -46.84 -12.96 -7.79
N LEU A 20 -46.38 -13.50 -8.91
CA LEU A 20 -46.73 -12.99 -10.24
C LEU A 20 -48.06 -13.61 -10.68
N LEU A 21 -49.11 -12.80 -10.75
CA LEU A 21 -50.39 -13.20 -11.33
C LEU A 21 -50.36 -12.94 -12.84
N CYS A 22 -50.06 -13.98 -13.63
CA CYS A 22 -50.26 -13.96 -15.07
C CYS A 22 -51.76 -14.15 -15.36
N ARG A 23 -52.43 -13.10 -15.86
CA ARG A 23 -53.80 -13.21 -16.37
C ARG A 23 -53.74 -13.65 -17.82
N ASN A 24 -54.23 -14.87 -18.12
CA ASN A 24 -55.07 -15.23 -19.28
C ASN A 24 -55.25 -16.76 -19.36
N GLY A 25 -56.48 -17.25 -19.08
CA GLY A 25 -56.92 -18.63 -19.35
C GLY A 25 -57.59 -19.37 -18.17
N PRO A 26 -58.57 -20.27 -18.40
CA PRO A 26 -59.54 -20.74 -17.39
C PRO A 26 -59.04 -21.81 -16.40
N TYR A 27 -57.73 -22.04 -16.31
CA TYR A 27 -57.15 -22.98 -15.34
C TYR A 27 -55.98 -22.32 -14.61
N SER A 28 -56.29 -21.61 -13.51
CA SER A 28 -55.29 -21.00 -12.64
C SER A 28 -54.67 -22.07 -11.73
N LYS A 29 -53.49 -22.56 -12.07
CA LYS A 29 -52.62 -23.27 -11.12
C LYS A 29 -51.60 -22.29 -10.56
N THR A 30 -51.64 -22.06 -9.25
CA THR A 30 -50.59 -21.34 -8.53
C THR A 30 -49.32 -22.17 -8.57
N VAL A 31 -48.34 -21.79 -9.38
CA VAL A 31 -47.01 -22.40 -9.37
C VAL A 31 -46.14 -21.60 -8.41
N ILE A 32 -45.89 -22.16 -7.23
CA ILE A 32 -44.90 -21.60 -6.30
C ILE A 32 -43.53 -22.06 -6.79
N VAL A 33 -42.81 -21.19 -7.50
CA VAL A 33 -41.41 -21.43 -7.86
C VAL A 33 -40.56 -21.05 -6.64
N THR A 34 -40.24 -22.04 -5.80
CA THR A 34 -39.20 -21.87 -4.79
C THR A 34 -37.86 -22.07 -5.47
N GLN A 35 -37.19 -20.99 -5.87
CA GLN A 35 -35.77 -21.09 -6.19
C GLN A 35 -35.01 -21.25 -4.85
N PRO A 36 -34.11 -22.23 -4.72
CA PRO A 36 -33.21 -22.23 -3.58
C PRO A 36 -32.41 -20.92 -3.64
N LEU A 37 -32.28 -20.24 -2.50
CA LEU A 37 -31.26 -19.22 -2.30
C LEU A 37 -29.92 -19.88 -2.63
N GLN A 38 -29.48 -19.77 -3.89
CA GLN A 38 -28.13 -20.14 -4.27
C GLN A 38 -27.23 -19.42 -3.29
N GLN A 39 -26.47 -20.23 -2.55
CA GLN A 39 -25.39 -19.77 -1.71
C GLN A 39 -24.57 -18.83 -2.57
N GLN A 40 -24.77 -17.52 -2.38
CA GLN A 40 -23.77 -16.53 -2.73
C GLN A 40 -22.58 -16.93 -1.89
N GLN A 41 -21.70 -17.69 -2.53
CA GLN A 41 -20.38 -17.99 -2.03
C GLN A 41 -19.85 -16.65 -1.56
N HIS A 42 -19.66 -16.56 -0.25
CA HIS A 42 -18.89 -15.52 0.38
C HIS A 42 -17.47 -15.70 -0.17
N GLN A 43 -17.23 -15.23 -1.39
CA GLN A 43 -15.90 -15.02 -1.92
C GLN A 43 -15.30 -13.95 -1.03
N SER A 44 -14.59 -14.44 -0.01
CA SER A 44 -13.73 -13.66 0.85
C SER A 44 -13.00 -12.62 0.01
N LEU A 45 -13.13 -11.34 0.39
CA LEU A 45 -12.48 -10.19 -0.24
C LEU A 45 -10.95 -10.20 -0.14
N THR A 46 -10.34 -11.30 0.28
CA THR A 46 -8.92 -11.54 0.06
C THR A 46 -8.72 -12.07 -1.35
N GLN A 47 -8.71 -11.15 -2.32
CA GLN A 47 -8.07 -11.43 -3.60
C GLN A 47 -6.58 -11.66 -3.29
N ARG A 48 -6.21 -12.92 -3.04
CA ARG A 48 -4.83 -13.34 -2.84
C ARG A 48 -4.03 -12.84 -4.02
N ARG A 49 -3.01 -12.02 -3.74
CA ARG A 49 -2.01 -11.61 -4.73
C ARG A 49 -1.49 -12.88 -5.39
N MET A 50 -1.76 -13.05 -6.68
CA MET A 50 -1.37 -14.27 -7.40
C MET A 50 0.12 -14.27 -7.79
N VAL A 51 0.81 -13.14 -7.61
CA VAL A 51 2.23 -12.97 -7.94
C VAL A 51 3.01 -12.66 -6.68
N HIS A 52 4.01 -13.49 -6.40
CA HIS A 52 4.99 -13.31 -5.32
C HIS A 52 5.78 -12.03 -5.56
N VAL A 53 5.92 -11.17 -4.55
CA VAL A 53 6.49 -9.81 -4.72
C VAL A 53 7.87 -9.85 -5.38
N GLU A 54 8.73 -10.76 -4.95
CA GLU A 54 10.10 -10.92 -5.41
C GLU A 54 10.14 -11.31 -6.89
N LYS A 55 9.27 -12.23 -7.33
CA LYS A 55 9.12 -12.57 -8.76
C LYS A 55 8.59 -11.39 -9.56
N HIS A 56 7.72 -10.58 -8.96
CA HIS A 56 7.22 -9.36 -9.59
C HIS A 56 8.34 -8.34 -9.76
N ILE A 57 9.20 -8.13 -8.75
CA ILE A 57 10.41 -7.30 -8.83
C ILE A 57 11.32 -7.76 -9.98
N GLU A 58 11.58 -9.07 -10.08
CA GLU A 58 12.34 -9.66 -11.21
C GLU A 58 11.69 -9.34 -12.56
N SER A 59 10.36 -9.48 -12.66
CA SER A 59 9.63 -9.22 -13.91
C SER A 59 9.64 -7.75 -14.34
N LEU A 60 9.79 -6.82 -13.38
CA LEU A 60 9.97 -5.39 -13.63
C LEU A 60 11.41 -5.05 -14.08
N GLY A 61 12.33 -6.01 -14.05
CA GLY A 61 13.75 -5.76 -14.32
C GLY A 61 14.42 -4.92 -13.23
N ILE A 62 13.84 -4.86 -12.03
CA ILE A 62 14.38 -4.11 -10.90
C ILE A 62 15.42 -4.97 -10.20
N THR A 63 16.64 -4.47 -10.07
CA THR A 63 17.66 -5.03 -9.17
C THR A 63 17.64 -4.27 -7.86
N LEU A 64 17.36 -4.97 -6.76
CA LEU A 64 17.46 -4.38 -5.43
C LEU A 64 18.93 -4.13 -5.06
N PRO A 65 19.26 -2.98 -4.45
CA PRO A 65 20.58 -2.75 -3.89
C PRO A 65 20.83 -3.69 -2.68
N PRO A 66 22.08 -3.80 -2.21
CA PRO A 66 22.34 -4.46 -0.94
C PRO A 66 21.52 -3.84 0.20
N ALA A 67 21.01 -4.68 1.10
CA ALA A 67 20.28 -4.22 2.28
C ALA A 67 21.15 -3.28 3.12
N ALA A 68 20.52 -2.23 3.65
CA ALA A 68 21.25 -1.24 4.41
C ALA A 68 21.62 -1.77 5.80
N ALA A 69 22.77 -1.34 6.32
CA ALA A 69 23.20 -1.61 7.68
C ALA A 69 23.07 -0.34 8.55
N PRO A 70 22.79 -0.46 9.87
CA PRO A 70 22.81 0.68 10.77
C PRO A 70 24.14 1.43 10.72
N ARG A 71 24.07 2.76 10.61
CA ARG A 71 25.25 3.64 10.55
C ARG A 71 25.68 4.21 11.90
N ALA A 72 24.93 3.91 12.96
CA ALA A 72 25.19 4.33 14.33
C ALA A 72 24.45 3.39 15.31
N ASN A 73 24.28 3.81 16.56
CA ASN A 73 23.67 3.02 17.63
C ASN A 73 22.12 3.01 17.55
N TYR A 74 21.57 2.46 16.47
CA TYR A 74 20.13 2.26 16.27
C TYR A 74 19.86 0.98 15.47
N ASN A 75 18.60 0.54 15.43
CA ASN A 75 18.18 -0.61 14.62
C ASN A 75 17.53 -0.13 13.32
N ILE A 76 17.81 -0.79 12.18
CA ILE A 76 17.32 -0.33 10.88
C ILE A 76 15.83 -0.62 10.64
N VAL A 77 15.33 -1.69 11.25
CA VAL A 77 13.91 -2.04 11.32
C VAL A 77 13.60 -2.45 12.75
N CYS A 78 12.59 -1.83 13.35
CA CYS A 78 12.11 -2.17 14.69
C CYS A 78 10.65 -2.63 14.62
N GLN A 79 10.37 -3.82 15.12
CA GLN A 79 8.98 -4.26 15.32
C GLN A 79 8.44 -3.64 16.61
N ALA A 80 7.46 -2.75 16.47
CA ALA A 80 6.69 -2.24 17.60
C ALA A 80 5.63 -3.26 18.03
N SER A 81 4.84 -2.92 19.06
CA SER A 81 3.75 -3.80 19.51
C SER A 81 2.80 -4.19 18.38
N GLY A 82 2.50 -5.49 18.26
CA GLY A 82 1.65 -6.06 17.21
C GLY A 82 2.39 -6.34 15.91
N ASN A 83 1.75 -6.01 14.79
CA ASN A 83 2.22 -6.28 13.43
C ASN A 83 2.82 -5.04 12.75
N MET A 84 3.30 -4.06 13.50
CA MET A 84 3.82 -2.79 12.98
C MET A 84 5.34 -2.78 12.97
N LEU A 85 5.94 -2.55 11.80
CA LEU A 85 7.35 -2.30 11.61
C LEU A 85 7.61 -0.82 11.39
N TYR A 86 8.60 -0.30 12.11
CA TYR A 86 9.16 1.04 11.92
C TYR A 86 10.52 0.90 11.25
N VAL A 87 10.64 1.46 10.07
CA VAL A 87 11.83 1.43 9.23
C VAL A 87 12.54 2.77 9.38
N SER A 88 13.80 2.77 9.82
CA SER A 88 14.61 3.99 9.95
C SER A 88 14.88 4.65 8.60
N GLY A 89 15.47 5.86 8.62
CA GLY A 89 15.87 6.58 7.42
C GLY A 89 16.77 5.77 6.49
N HIS A 90 16.36 5.66 5.23
CA HIS A 90 17.10 5.01 4.16
C HIS A 90 17.63 6.02 3.17
N LEU A 91 18.85 5.74 2.72
CA LEU A 91 19.67 6.61 1.89
C LEU A 91 19.54 6.18 0.41
N PRO A 92 19.78 7.10 -0.54
CA PRO A 92 19.60 6.87 -1.95
C PRO A 92 20.86 6.23 -2.56
N PHE A 93 21.20 5.03 -2.09
CA PHE A 93 22.26 4.21 -2.69
C PHE A 93 21.76 3.58 -3.98
N GLN A 94 22.53 3.76 -5.05
CA GLN A 94 22.33 3.07 -6.31
C GLN A 94 22.87 1.63 -6.23
N ALA A 95 22.50 0.79 -7.19
CA ALA A 95 22.89 -0.62 -7.20
C ALA A 95 24.42 -0.85 -7.23
N ASP A 96 25.18 0.09 -7.78
CA ASP A 96 26.66 0.06 -7.80
C ASP A 96 27.31 0.58 -6.51
N GLY A 97 26.50 1.01 -5.52
CA GLY A 97 26.96 1.61 -4.27
C GLY A 97 27.19 3.11 -4.33
N THR A 98 26.91 3.77 -5.46
CA THR A 98 26.99 5.23 -5.59
C THR A 98 25.90 5.88 -4.73
N LEU A 99 26.28 6.88 -3.93
CA LEU A 99 25.36 7.63 -3.09
C LEU A 99 24.91 8.90 -3.80
N MET A 100 23.60 9.12 -3.95
CA MET A 100 23.08 10.36 -4.51
C MET A 100 23.13 11.48 -3.46
N THR A 101 23.97 12.47 -3.71
CA THR A 101 24.25 13.56 -2.76
C THR A 101 23.87 14.93 -3.30
N GLY A 102 23.76 15.86 -2.37
CA GLY A 102 23.63 17.28 -2.49
C GLY A 102 22.21 17.78 -2.69
N ARG A 103 22.10 19.11 -2.63
CA ARG A 103 20.84 19.85 -2.52
C ARG A 103 20.09 19.91 -3.85
N ILE A 104 18.80 19.58 -3.81
CA ILE A 104 17.86 19.81 -4.92
C ILE A 104 17.57 21.30 -5.02
N ASP A 105 17.99 21.94 -6.11
CA ASP A 105 17.90 23.38 -6.31
C ASP A 105 16.98 23.78 -7.47
N GLY A 106 16.45 22.80 -8.22
CA GLY A 106 15.63 23.02 -9.40
C GLY A 106 16.42 23.46 -10.63
N LYS A 107 17.75 23.31 -10.61
CA LYS A 107 18.65 23.67 -11.71
C LYS A 107 19.52 22.47 -12.11
N GLU A 108 20.71 22.34 -11.54
CA GLU A 108 21.63 21.23 -11.82
C GLU A 108 21.11 19.94 -11.18
N ARG A 109 20.59 20.06 -9.94
CA ARG A 109 19.86 19.00 -9.27
C ARG A 109 18.39 19.37 -9.28
N ASP A 110 17.75 18.99 -10.39
CA ASP A 110 16.36 19.26 -10.65
C ASP A 110 15.42 18.23 -9.98
N ILE A 111 14.13 18.30 -10.35
CA ILE A 111 13.11 17.41 -9.82
C ILE A 111 13.40 15.96 -10.23
N ASP A 112 13.90 15.72 -11.44
CA ASP A 112 14.15 14.36 -11.95
C ASP A 112 15.30 13.70 -11.18
N TYR A 113 16.38 14.45 -10.91
CA TYR A 113 17.45 13.96 -10.05
C TYR A 113 16.94 13.62 -8.64
N GLY A 114 16.11 14.50 -8.05
CA GLY A 114 15.50 14.24 -6.75
C GLY A 114 14.56 13.03 -6.77
N TYR A 115 13.74 12.91 -7.81
CA TYR A 115 12.84 11.77 -8.03
C TYR A 115 13.62 10.46 -8.03
N GLN A 116 14.74 10.41 -8.76
CA GLN A 116 15.59 9.22 -8.78
C GLN A 116 16.23 8.93 -7.42
N ALA A 117 16.65 9.96 -6.68
CA ALA A 117 17.13 9.78 -5.31
C ALA A 117 16.05 9.17 -4.40
N ALA A 118 14.82 9.70 -4.43
CA ALA A 118 13.70 9.16 -3.66
C ALA A 118 13.34 7.72 -4.08
N ARG A 119 13.39 7.41 -5.39
CA ARG A 119 13.21 6.07 -5.92
C ARG A 119 14.24 5.09 -5.36
N TRP A 120 15.52 5.46 -5.38
CA TRP A 120 16.58 4.64 -4.80
C TRP A 120 16.42 4.46 -3.29
N ALA A 121 16.06 5.50 -2.54
CA ALA A 121 15.77 5.36 -1.12
C ALA A 121 14.61 4.37 -0.88
N GLY A 122 13.55 4.40 -1.71
CA GLY A 122 12.46 3.43 -1.69
C GLY A 122 12.94 1.99 -1.98
N LEU A 123 13.79 1.79 -2.99
CA LEU A 123 14.39 0.48 -3.29
C LEU A 123 15.25 -0.05 -2.15
N ASN A 124 16.02 0.82 -1.49
CA ASN A 124 16.81 0.46 -0.31
C ASN A 124 15.91 0.01 0.86
N ILE A 125 14.75 0.66 1.07
CA ILE A 125 13.75 0.20 2.06
C ILE A 125 13.28 -1.21 1.70
N VAL A 126 12.93 -1.47 0.43
CA VAL A 126 12.47 -2.78 -0.01
C VAL A 126 13.54 -3.85 0.19
N ALA A 127 14.80 -3.55 -0.14
CA ALA A 127 15.93 -4.47 0.09
C ALA A 127 16.07 -4.83 1.57
N THR A 128 16.04 -3.85 2.47
CA THR A 128 16.10 -4.09 3.91
C THR A 128 14.90 -4.89 4.41
N LEU A 129 13.69 -4.61 3.94
CA LEU A 129 12.50 -5.37 4.31
C LEU A 129 12.57 -6.81 3.82
N GLN A 130 13.08 -7.04 2.61
CA GLN A 130 13.28 -8.37 2.05
C GLN A 130 14.26 -9.18 2.91
N GLU A 131 15.40 -8.59 3.28
CA GLU A 131 16.38 -9.25 4.15
C GLU A 131 15.79 -9.58 5.53
N GLN A 132 15.06 -8.65 6.14
CA GLN A 132 14.49 -8.82 7.47
C GLN A 132 13.33 -9.82 7.52
N LEU A 133 12.50 -9.86 6.47
CA LEU A 133 11.29 -10.68 6.45
C LEU A 133 11.49 -12.04 5.80
N GLY A 134 12.46 -12.17 4.90
CA GLY A 134 12.66 -13.34 4.03
C GLY A 134 11.58 -13.53 2.95
N ASP A 135 10.43 -12.89 3.12
CA ASP A 135 9.27 -12.93 2.22
C ASP A 135 8.51 -11.60 2.30
N LEU A 136 8.52 -10.83 1.22
CA LEU A 136 7.83 -9.55 1.10
C LEU A 136 6.30 -9.72 1.01
N ASP A 137 5.76 -10.90 0.70
CA ASP A 137 4.32 -11.16 0.74
C ASP A 137 3.77 -11.12 2.17
N ARG A 138 4.63 -11.10 3.20
CA ARG A 138 4.22 -10.89 4.59
C ARG A 138 3.75 -9.47 4.86
N ILE A 139 4.05 -8.51 3.98
CA ILE A 139 3.60 -7.13 4.10
C ILE A 139 2.11 -7.04 3.74
N GLU A 140 1.32 -6.53 4.68
CA GLU A 140 -0.10 -6.23 4.48
C GLU A 140 -0.29 -4.83 3.89
N LYS A 141 0.45 -3.84 4.41
CA LYS A 141 0.29 -2.45 4.00
C LYS A 141 1.56 -1.63 4.23
N ILE A 142 1.95 -0.81 3.27
CA ILE A 142 2.80 0.35 3.54
C ILE A 142 1.88 1.44 4.11
N VAL A 143 2.02 1.73 5.40
CA VAL A 143 1.07 2.59 6.13
C VAL A 143 1.42 4.07 5.92
N LYS A 144 2.70 4.40 6.09
CA LYS A 144 3.20 5.78 6.00
C LYS A 144 4.59 5.79 5.41
N VAL A 145 4.85 6.77 4.53
CA VAL A 145 6.19 7.17 4.12
C VAL A 145 6.44 8.60 4.59
N PHE A 146 7.60 8.87 5.17
CA PHE A 146 8.04 10.22 5.48
C PHE A 146 9.33 10.52 4.72
N GLY A 147 9.25 11.53 3.86
CA GLY A 147 10.32 11.94 2.97
C GLY A 147 10.92 13.28 3.37
N ILE A 148 12.24 13.31 3.47
CA ILE A 148 13.02 14.50 3.80
C ILE A 148 13.91 14.79 2.61
N VAL A 149 13.69 15.92 1.96
CA VAL A 149 14.42 16.32 0.74
C VAL A 149 15.37 17.45 1.10
N GLN A 150 16.67 17.25 0.92
CA GLN A 150 17.63 18.34 1.02
C GLN A 150 17.42 19.29 -0.16
N SER A 151 16.84 20.46 0.07
CA SER A 151 16.42 21.37 -1.01
C SER A 151 16.81 22.82 -0.75
N SER A 152 16.80 23.66 -1.80
CA SER A 152 16.92 25.12 -1.63
C SER A 152 15.67 25.69 -0.97
N ASP A 153 15.82 26.86 -0.34
CA ASP A 153 14.75 27.50 0.44
C ASP A 153 13.54 27.88 -0.45
N ASP A 154 13.80 28.18 -1.73
CA ASP A 154 12.77 28.51 -2.72
C ASP A 154 12.17 27.28 -3.42
N PHE A 155 12.71 26.09 -3.21
CA PHE A 155 12.19 24.86 -3.80
C PHE A 155 10.92 24.42 -3.05
N LYS A 156 9.83 24.21 -3.80
CA LYS A 156 8.48 23.90 -3.26
C LYS A 156 7.89 22.61 -3.83
N SER A 157 8.72 21.84 -4.55
CA SER A 157 8.30 20.65 -5.30
C SER A 157 8.76 19.34 -4.66
N GLN A 158 8.95 19.31 -3.33
CA GLN A 158 9.37 18.11 -2.59
C GLN A 158 8.37 16.96 -2.76
N HIS A 159 7.10 17.28 -2.95
CA HIS A 159 6.07 16.28 -3.23
C HIS A 159 6.32 15.53 -4.55
N LEU A 160 6.80 16.22 -5.60
CA LEU A 160 7.16 15.60 -6.89
C LEU A 160 8.43 14.77 -6.79
N VAL A 161 9.41 15.23 -6.00
CA VAL A 161 10.61 14.43 -5.68
C VAL A 161 10.20 13.12 -5.00
N MET A 162 9.33 13.19 -4.00
CA MET A 162 8.91 12.00 -3.26
C MET A 162 8.00 11.05 -4.05
N ASP A 163 7.49 11.46 -5.22
CA ASP A 163 6.78 10.54 -6.12
C ASP A 163 7.68 9.39 -6.58
N GLY A 164 9.01 9.59 -6.68
CA GLY A 164 9.93 8.50 -7.02
C GLY A 164 9.91 7.35 -6.02
N CYS A 165 9.81 7.66 -4.73
CA CYS A 165 9.62 6.64 -3.69
C CYS A 165 8.23 6.03 -3.77
N SER A 166 7.19 6.85 -3.94
CA SER A 166 5.82 6.35 -3.95
C SER A 166 5.53 5.44 -5.13
N ASP A 167 6.01 5.79 -6.31
CA ASP A 167 5.82 5.06 -7.55
C ASP A 167 6.50 3.70 -7.48
N VAL A 168 7.75 3.62 -7.00
CA VAL A 168 8.42 2.32 -6.90
C VAL A 168 7.76 1.38 -5.87
N LEU A 169 7.24 1.93 -4.76
CA LEU A 169 6.48 1.12 -3.79
C LEU A 169 5.16 0.62 -4.39
N MET A 170 4.47 1.43 -5.20
CA MET A 170 3.25 1.00 -5.89
C MET A 170 3.54 0.03 -7.04
N GLU A 171 4.63 0.21 -7.79
CA GLU A 171 5.08 -0.72 -8.82
C GLU A 171 5.37 -2.09 -8.21
N ILE A 172 6.09 -2.13 -7.09
CA ILE A 172 6.53 -3.36 -6.42
C ILE A 172 5.41 -4.04 -5.67
N PHE A 173 4.60 -3.32 -4.90
CA PHE A 173 3.58 -3.91 -4.02
C PHE A 173 2.16 -3.87 -4.59
N GLY A 174 1.95 -3.17 -5.71
CA GLY A 174 0.63 -2.86 -6.23
C GLY A 174 -0.08 -1.76 -5.43
N LYS A 175 -1.18 -1.22 -5.98
CA LYS A 175 -1.89 -0.09 -5.37
C LYS A 175 -2.51 -0.43 -3.99
N GLU A 176 -3.00 -1.65 -3.80
CA GLU A 176 -3.62 -2.08 -2.54
C GLU A 176 -2.64 -2.02 -1.35
N VAL A 177 -1.43 -2.53 -1.53
CA VAL A 177 -0.41 -2.63 -0.46
C VAL A 177 0.52 -1.42 -0.46
N GLY A 178 0.94 -0.96 -1.64
CA GLY A 178 1.95 0.09 -1.83
C GLY A 178 1.42 1.51 -1.68
N TYR A 179 0.11 1.78 -1.80
CA TYR A 179 -0.44 3.13 -1.62
C TYR A 179 -0.50 3.51 -0.15
N HIS A 180 0.07 4.65 0.23
CA HIS A 180 0.36 5.00 1.63
C HIS A 180 0.01 6.46 1.94
N ALA A 181 -0.15 6.77 3.23
CA ALA A 181 -0.07 8.15 3.68
C ALA A 181 1.35 8.68 3.46
N ARG A 182 1.51 9.99 3.23
CA ARG A 182 2.83 10.58 2.97
C ARG A 182 2.96 11.99 3.55
N SER A 183 4.18 12.34 3.95
CA SER A 183 4.60 13.74 4.09
C SER A 183 5.94 13.90 3.38
N ALA A 184 6.11 15.02 2.70
CA ALA A 184 7.33 15.38 2.00
C ALA A 184 7.74 16.79 2.46
N ILE A 185 8.89 16.91 3.10
CA ILE A 185 9.39 18.19 3.62
C ILE A 185 10.74 18.53 3.01
N GLY A 186 11.06 19.82 2.97
CA GLY A 186 12.39 20.31 2.65
C GLY A 186 13.25 20.43 3.91
N THR A 187 14.56 20.21 3.79
CA THR A 187 15.57 20.51 4.80
C THR A 187 16.78 21.20 4.18
N SER A 188 17.56 21.93 4.98
CA SER A 188 18.78 22.60 4.53
C SER A 188 19.96 21.65 4.35
N THR A 189 19.99 20.54 5.09
CA THR A 189 21.06 19.52 5.04
C THR A 189 20.58 18.18 5.57
N LEU A 190 21.21 17.10 5.10
CA LEU A 190 21.06 15.74 5.60
C LEU A 190 22.44 15.12 5.91
N PRO A 191 22.50 14.09 6.78
CA PRO A 191 23.74 13.37 7.03
C PRO A 191 24.40 12.85 5.74
N LEU A 192 25.72 12.93 5.66
CA LEU A 192 26.50 12.55 4.47
C LEU A 192 26.18 13.37 3.21
N ASP A 193 25.52 14.52 3.35
CA ASP A 193 25.06 15.35 2.24
C ASP A 193 24.15 14.59 1.27
N ILE A 194 23.34 13.63 1.74
CA ILE A 194 22.40 12.91 0.87
C ILE A 194 21.31 13.84 0.33
N SER A 195 20.82 13.56 -0.88
CA SER A 195 19.76 14.37 -1.48
C SER A 195 18.39 14.14 -0.87
N VAL A 196 18.08 12.89 -0.50
CA VAL A 196 16.79 12.47 0.04
C VAL A 196 17.01 11.43 1.12
N GLU A 197 16.27 11.51 2.22
CA GLU A 197 16.15 10.47 3.23
C GLU A 197 14.68 10.03 3.33
N VAL A 198 14.44 8.73 3.44
CA VAL A 198 13.07 8.19 3.52
C VAL A 198 12.95 7.20 4.66
N GLU A 199 11.95 7.38 5.52
CA GLU A 199 11.53 6.38 6.51
C GLU A 199 10.14 5.84 6.17
N ALA A 200 9.81 4.67 6.72
CA ALA A 200 8.53 4.03 6.47
C ALA A 200 7.95 3.35 7.72
N VAL A 201 6.61 3.30 7.76
CA VAL A 201 5.87 2.46 8.69
C VAL A 201 5.13 1.40 7.88
N VAL A 202 5.33 0.14 8.22
CA VAL A 202 4.84 -1.02 7.48
C VAL A 202 4.02 -1.91 8.42
N GLN A 203 2.89 -2.42 7.93
CA GLN A 203 2.06 -3.39 8.63
C GLN A 203 2.29 -4.77 8.02
N LEU A 204 2.52 -5.77 8.87
CA LEU A 204 2.60 -7.18 8.50
C LEU A 204 1.24 -7.85 8.60
N LYS A 205 1.01 -8.90 7.83
CA LYS A 205 -0.19 -9.74 7.98
C LYS A 205 -0.20 -10.37 9.37
N GLN A 206 -1.39 -10.46 9.97
CA GLN A 206 -1.58 -11.24 11.20
C GLN A 206 -1.48 -12.73 10.88
N GLU A 207 -0.77 -13.47 11.74
CA GLU A 207 -0.72 -14.94 11.70
C GLU A 207 -2.04 -15.56 12.19
#